data_AF-A0A5J4QG25-F1
#
_entry.id   AF-A0A5J4QG25-F1
#
_cell.length_a   1.000
_cell.length_b   1.000
_cell.length_c   1.000
_cell.angle_alpha   90.00
_cell.angle_beta   90.00
_cell.angle_gamma   90.00
#
_symmetry.space_group_name_H-M   'P 1'
#
loop_
_entity.id
_entity.type
_entity.pdbx_description
1 polymer ?
#
loop_
_entity_poly.entity_id
_entity_poly.type
_entity_poly.pdbx_seq_one_letter_code
_entity_poly.pdbx_strand_id
1 'polypeptide(L)'
;MKSIIGRVIFYPVLILNILFIGLLLLSAYSPYFYPEDYPYLAISGLLFAVFLTVNICFIVFWIFVCWKCVFITLAAFLLCYSQIKTCIPIHFQTKRIPEGSFKVLSYNVMRFGYLEKKNNRNPMLTYLKKEDADILCMQEYDVSHDENYLTQKDVEKELSAYPYRRIMQRQLACYSKYPILSARFLDCKSNYNGAALFELKIGQDTIMLINCHLESNKLTKEDKTVYENLLKSPQTDNVKRGTRQL
;
A
#
# COMPACT_ATOMS: atom_id res chain seq x y z
N MET A 1 -14.12 33.32 -30.63
CA MET A 1 -13.84 34.19 -29.46
C MET A 1 -13.29 35.55 -29.89
N LYS A 2 -14.16 36.54 -30.16
CA LYS A 2 -13.75 37.91 -30.55
C LYS A 2 -14.50 39.00 -29.74
N SER A 3 -14.90 38.72 -28.50
CA SER A 3 -15.40 39.76 -27.59
C SER A 3 -14.41 39.97 -26.44
N ILE A 4 -14.31 41.21 -25.96
CA ILE A 4 -13.47 41.62 -24.83
C ILE A 4 -13.83 40.79 -23.58
N ILE A 5 -15.11 40.52 -23.37
CA ILE A 5 -15.65 39.68 -22.29
C ILE A 5 -15.06 38.25 -22.35
N GLY A 6 -14.95 37.67 -23.55
CA GLY A 6 -14.35 36.34 -23.73
C GLY A 6 -12.86 36.30 -23.37
N ARG A 7 -12.12 37.40 -23.57
CA ARG A 7 -10.70 37.50 -23.16
C ARG A 7 -10.56 37.66 -21.65
N VAL A 8 -11.43 38.46 -21.03
CA VAL A 8 -11.45 38.69 -19.57
C VAL A 8 -11.69 37.41 -18.79
N ILE A 9 -12.48 36.46 -19.32
CA ILE A 9 -12.72 35.16 -18.67
C ILE A 9 -11.65 34.13 -19.05
N PHE A 10 -11.18 34.14 -20.29
CA PHE A 10 -10.24 33.14 -20.79
C PHE A 10 -8.88 33.17 -20.06
N TYR A 11 -8.25 34.34 -19.93
CA TYR A 11 -6.92 34.43 -19.34
C TYR A 11 -6.86 34.02 -17.87
N PRO A 12 -7.79 34.44 -16.99
CA PRO A 12 -7.82 33.98 -15.59
C PRO A 12 -8.00 32.46 -15.48
N VAL A 13 -8.88 31.87 -16.29
CA VAL A 13 -9.10 30.42 -16.28
C VAL A 13 -7.86 29.67 -16.77
N LEU A 14 -7.16 30.21 -17.78
CA LEU A 14 -5.89 29.66 -18.25
C LEU A 14 -4.80 29.74 -17.17
N ILE A 15 -4.67 30.88 -16.48
CA ILE A 15 -3.72 31.04 -15.36
C ILE A 15 -4.03 30.04 -14.25
N LEU A 16 -5.31 29.89 -13.90
CA LEU A 16 -5.73 28.93 -12.88
C LEU A 16 -5.43 27.49 -13.30
N ASN A 17 -5.65 27.14 -14.57
CA ASN A 17 -5.28 25.83 -15.09
C ASN A 17 -3.77 25.58 -15.00
N ILE A 18 -2.94 26.56 -15.40
CA ILE A 18 -1.48 26.46 -15.29
C ILE A 18 -1.04 26.29 -13.83
N LEU A 19 -1.66 27.01 -12.89
CA LEU A 19 -1.41 26.84 -11.46
C LEU A 19 -1.71 25.41 -11.00
N PHE A 20 -2.87 24.86 -11.36
CA PHE A 20 -3.26 23.50 -11.00
C PHE A 20 -2.41 22.43 -11.71
N ILE A 21 -1.88 22.71 -12.89
CA ILE A 21 -0.87 21.87 -13.54
C ILE A 21 0.41 21.86 -12.71
N GLY A 22 0.88 23.04 -12.26
CA GLY A 22 2.04 23.15 -11.39
C GLY A 22 1.87 22.35 -10.09
N LEU A 23 0.71 22.46 -9.44
CA LEU A 23 0.38 21.71 -8.23
C LEU A 23 0.28 20.19 -8.47
N LEU A 24 -0.28 19.78 -9.62
CA LEU A 24 -0.31 18.39 -10.03
C LEU A 24 1.09 17.82 -10.19
N LEU A 25 1.99 18.53 -10.87
CA LEU A 25 3.36 18.08 -11.06
C LEU A 25 4.13 18.09 -9.74
N LEU A 26 3.98 19.11 -8.91
CA LEU A 26 4.62 19.17 -7.59
C LEU A 26 4.22 17.96 -6.73
N SER A 27 2.92 17.65 -6.67
CA SER A 27 2.42 16.48 -5.94
C SER A 27 2.82 15.14 -6.59
N ALA A 28 2.94 15.07 -7.92
CA ALA A 28 3.41 13.87 -8.61
C ALA A 28 4.85 13.50 -8.23
N TYR A 29 5.70 14.51 -8.02
CA TYR A 29 7.10 14.33 -7.68
C TYR A 29 7.38 14.45 -6.18
N SER A 30 6.33 14.48 -5.34
CA SER A 30 6.44 14.45 -3.87
C SER A 30 7.34 13.31 -3.32
N PRO A 31 7.36 12.09 -3.91
CA PRO A 31 8.17 11.00 -3.37
C PRO A 31 9.69 11.22 -3.46
N TYR A 32 10.15 12.20 -4.25
CA TYR A 32 11.57 12.54 -4.36
C TYR A 32 12.05 13.52 -3.28
N PHE A 33 11.12 14.05 -2.48
CA PHE A 33 11.46 14.93 -1.36
C PHE A 33 11.56 14.10 -0.08
N TYR A 34 12.73 14.16 0.56
CA TYR A 34 12.91 13.54 1.88
C TYR A 34 11.99 14.25 2.90
N PRO A 35 11.12 13.50 3.61
CA PRO A 35 10.21 14.10 4.58
C PRO A 35 10.91 14.85 5.73
N GLU A 36 12.16 14.47 6.04
CA GLU A 36 13.00 15.12 7.05
C GLU A 36 13.35 16.56 6.67
N ASP A 37 13.73 16.78 5.40
CA ASP A 37 14.13 18.09 4.90
C ASP A 37 12.93 18.93 4.42
N TYR A 38 11.95 18.28 3.78
CA TYR A 38 10.86 18.94 3.06
C TYR A 38 9.48 18.31 3.36
N PRO A 39 8.99 18.40 4.61
CA PRO A 39 7.77 17.70 5.03
C PRO A 39 6.53 18.10 4.23
N TYR A 40 6.35 19.39 3.95
CA TYR A 40 5.21 19.89 3.18
C TYR A 40 5.22 19.46 1.72
N LEU A 41 6.41 19.32 1.12
CA LEU A 41 6.54 18.83 -0.25
C LEU A 41 6.36 17.33 -0.30
N ALA A 42 6.92 16.58 0.65
CA ALA A 42 6.75 15.13 0.74
C ALA A 42 5.27 14.74 0.92
N ILE A 43 4.54 15.45 1.79
CA ILE A 43 3.11 15.18 2.06
C ILE A 43 2.20 15.67 0.93
N SER A 44 2.67 16.54 0.01
CA SER A 44 1.84 17.07 -1.08
C SER A 44 1.31 15.98 -2.02
N GLY A 45 1.95 14.80 -2.06
CA GLY A 45 1.48 13.63 -2.81
C GLY A 45 0.10 13.14 -2.39
N LEU A 46 -0.34 13.40 -1.15
CA LEU A 46 -1.70 13.06 -0.71
C LEU A 46 -2.78 13.86 -1.48
N LEU A 47 -2.43 15.04 -1.99
CA LEU A 47 -3.33 15.89 -2.78
C LEU A 47 -3.27 15.57 -4.29
N PHE A 48 -2.42 14.64 -4.73
CA PHE A 48 -2.27 14.30 -6.14
C PHE A 48 -3.60 13.94 -6.79
N ALA A 49 -4.41 13.09 -6.16
CA ALA A 49 -5.73 12.69 -6.67
C ALA A 49 -6.71 13.88 -6.80
N VAL A 50 -6.63 14.84 -5.87
CA VAL A 50 -7.45 16.07 -5.91
C VAL A 50 -7.02 16.93 -7.09
N PHE A 51 -5.72 17.20 -7.24
CA PHE A 51 -5.21 17.99 -8.36
C PHE A 51 -5.41 17.31 -9.71
N LEU A 52 -5.31 15.98 -9.77
CA LEU A 52 -5.61 15.20 -10.97
C LEU A 52 -7.08 15.41 -11.38
N THR A 53 -8.01 15.31 -10.44
CA THR A 53 -9.45 15.53 -10.68
C THR A 53 -9.73 16.94 -11.17
N VAL A 54 -9.14 17.96 -10.54
CA VAL A 54 -9.29 19.36 -10.98
C VAL A 54 -8.77 19.55 -12.41
N ASN A 55 -7.64 18.94 -12.76
CA ASN A 55 -7.10 19.01 -14.12
C ASN A 55 -7.95 18.24 -15.15
N ILE A 56 -8.60 17.15 -14.77
CA ILE A 56 -9.61 16.49 -15.62
C ILE A 56 -10.78 17.44 -15.89
N CYS A 57 -11.27 18.16 -14.87
CA CYS A 57 -12.31 19.19 -15.06
C CYS A 57 -11.86 20.29 -16.03
N PHE A 58 -10.59 20.72 -15.97
CA PHE A 58 -10.04 21.66 -16.95
C PHE A 58 -10.01 21.10 -18.38
N ILE A 59 -9.68 19.82 -18.57
CA ILE A 59 -9.76 19.17 -19.89
C ILE A 59 -11.20 19.26 -20.43
N VAL A 60 -12.19 18.85 -19.62
CA VAL A 60 -13.61 18.91 -20.00
C VAL A 60 -14.02 20.34 -20.36
N PHE A 61 -13.66 21.32 -19.54
CA PHE A 61 -13.91 22.73 -19.82
C PHE A 61 -13.28 23.19 -21.15
N TRP A 62 -12.00 22.87 -21.38
CA TRP A 62 -11.29 23.32 -22.58
C TRP A 62 -11.79 22.67 -23.86
N ILE A 63 -12.31 21.44 -23.82
CA ILE A 63 -12.96 20.80 -24.98
C ILE A 63 -14.07 21.70 -25.56
N PHE A 64 -14.87 22.33 -24.71
CA PHE A 64 -15.99 23.18 -25.15
C PHE A 64 -15.60 24.63 -25.43
N VAL A 65 -14.55 25.16 -24.79
CA VAL A 65 -14.16 26.57 -24.90
C VAL A 65 -13.04 26.80 -25.93
N CYS A 66 -11.96 26.02 -25.84
CA CYS A 66 -10.80 26.12 -26.72
C CYS A 66 -10.06 24.78 -26.75
N TRP A 67 -10.43 23.91 -27.68
CA TRP A 67 -9.90 22.54 -27.76
C TRP A 67 -8.36 22.48 -27.83
N LYS A 68 -7.70 23.53 -28.34
CA LYS A 68 -6.23 23.63 -28.38
C LYS A 68 -5.60 23.75 -26.99
N CYS A 69 -6.29 24.33 -26.01
CA CYS A 69 -5.79 24.45 -24.64
C CYS A 69 -5.75 23.09 -23.91
N VAL A 70 -6.52 22.09 -24.37
CA VAL A 70 -6.49 20.72 -23.82
C VAL A 70 -5.07 20.14 -23.86
N PHE A 71 -4.28 20.44 -24.90
CA PHE A 71 -2.92 19.92 -25.03
C PHE A 71 -1.98 20.37 -23.91
N ILE A 72 -2.24 21.50 -23.26
CA ILE A 72 -1.44 21.97 -22.13
C ILE A 72 -1.60 21.02 -20.94
N THR A 73 -2.84 20.63 -20.62
CA THR A 73 -3.11 19.67 -19.53
C THR A 73 -2.71 18.24 -19.92
N LEU A 74 -2.89 17.84 -21.18
CA LEU A 74 -2.43 16.53 -21.65
C LEU A 74 -0.91 16.37 -21.59
N ALA A 75 -0.15 17.43 -21.91
CA ALA A 75 1.30 17.41 -21.75
C ALA A 75 1.70 17.19 -20.29
N ALA A 76 1.01 17.84 -19.34
CA ALA A 76 1.23 17.59 -17.91
C ALA A 76 0.91 16.15 -17.50
N PHE A 77 -0.18 15.56 -18.01
CA PHE A 77 -0.54 14.16 -17.74
C PHE A 77 0.50 13.19 -18.30
N LEU A 78 1.12 13.50 -19.44
CA LEU A 78 2.22 12.71 -19.97
C LEU A 78 3.45 12.76 -19.05
N LEU A 79 3.79 13.95 -18.53
CA LEU A 79 4.90 14.15 -17.60
C LEU A 79 4.71 13.46 -16.24
N CYS A 80 3.47 13.21 -15.82
CA CYS A 80 3.17 12.46 -14.59
C CYS A 80 2.43 11.14 -14.84
N TYR A 81 2.56 10.55 -16.04
CA TYR A 81 1.82 9.35 -16.43
C TYR A 81 2.09 8.16 -15.50
N SER A 82 3.34 8.00 -15.05
CA SER A 82 3.69 6.94 -14.11
C SER A 82 2.92 7.07 -12.80
N GLN A 83 2.81 8.29 -12.28
CA GLN A 83 2.09 8.60 -11.05
C GLN A 83 0.58 8.45 -11.19
N ILE A 84 0.02 8.81 -12.36
CA ILE A 84 -1.39 8.54 -12.66
C ILE A 84 -1.67 7.04 -12.57
N LYS A 85 -0.80 6.19 -13.14
CA LYS A 85 -0.94 4.72 -13.03
C LYS A 85 -0.80 4.21 -11.60
N THR A 86 0.04 4.84 -10.78
CA THR A 86 0.14 4.51 -9.35
C THR A 86 -1.13 4.89 -8.59
N CYS A 87 -1.70 6.06 -8.88
CA CYS A 87 -2.90 6.58 -8.22
C CYS A 87 -4.18 5.85 -8.65
N ILE A 88 -4.30 5.51 -9.93
CA ILE A 88 -5.46 4.82 -10.51
C ILE A 88 -4.93 3.60 -11.26
N PRO A 89 -4.64 2.50 -10.54
CA PRO A 89 -4.03 1.34 -11.16
C PRO A 89 -5.10 0.54 -11.92
N ILE A 90 -5.02 0.58 -13.24
CA ILE A 90 -5.88 -0.21 -14.12
C ILE A 90 -5.25 -1.60 -14.28
N HIS A 91 -5.74 -2.57 -13.53
CA HIS A 91 -5.30 -3.96 -13.63
C HIS A 91 -6.23 -4.75 -14.55
N PHE A 92 -5.71 -5.21 -15.69
CA PHE A 92 -6.41 -6.18 -16.53
C PHE A 92 -6.11 -7.59 -16.03
N GLN A 93 -7.15 -8.38 -15.79
CA GLN A 93 -6.97 -9.79 -15.46
C GLN A 93 -6.37 -10.53 -16.66
N THR A 94 -5.24 -11.18 -16.44
CA THR A 94 -4.64 -12.08 -17.43
C THR A 94 -5.33 -13.44 -17.31
N LYS A 95 -6.06 -13.85 -18.35
CA LYS A 95 -6.76 -15.16 -18.37
C LYS A 95 -5.82 -16.36 -18.46
N ARG A 96 -4.62 -16.18 -19.04
CA ARG A 96 -3.64 -17.25 -19.24
C ARG A 96 -2.39 -16.96 -18.41
N ILE A 97 -2.29 -17.62 -17.27
CA ILE A 97 -1.07 -17.61 -16.44
C ILE A 97 0.01 -18.39 -17.20
N PRO A 98 1.22 -17.84 -17.40
CA PRO A 98 2.32 -18.55 -18.05
C PRO A 98 2.68 -19.84 -17.32
N GLU A 99 3.07 -20.88 -18.07
CA GLU A 99 3.63 -22.10 -17.49
C GLU A 99 4.89 -21.78 -16.68
N GLY A 100 5.07 -22.46 -15.54
CA GLY A 100 6.17 -22.19 -14.60
C GLY A 100 5.93 -21.02 -13.65
N SER A 101 4.77 -20.37 -13.70
CA SER A 101 4.38 -19.37 -12.68
C SER A 101 4.04 -20.04 -11.34
N PHE A 102 4.27 -19.32 -10.24
CA PHE A 102 3.86 -19.74 -8.89
C PHE A 102 3.14 -18.59 -8.17
N LYS A 103 2.23 -18.95 -7.26
CA LYS A 103 1.44 -18.01 -6.47
C LYS A 103 2.13 -17.76 -5.12
N VAL A 104 2.40 -16.49 -4.80
CA VAL A 104 2.90 -16.06 -3.49
C VAL A 104 1.82 -15.25 -2.80
N LEU A 105 1.56 -15.55 -1.53
CA LEU A 105 0.70 -14.75 -0.66
C LEU A 105 1.53 -14.17 0.48
N SER A 106 1.60 -12.85 0.56
CA SER A 106 2.12 -12.14 1.73
C SER A 106 0.96 -11.65 2.58
N TYR A 107 0.94 -12.00 3.86
CA TYR A 107 -0.17 -11.64 4.74
C TYR A 107 0.27 -11.42 6.18
N ASN A 108 -0.02 -10.22 6.73
CA ASN A 108 0.07 -9.98 8.15
C ASN A 108 -1.15 -10.63 8.80
N VAL A 109 -0.94 -11.72 9.53
CA VAL A 109 -2.02 -12.53 10.10
C VAL A 109 -2.54 -11.97 11.43
N MET A 110 -1.92 -10.91 11.97
CA MET A 110 -2.31 -10.27 13.23
C MET A 110 -2.49 -11.31 14.37
N ARG A 111 -1.50 -12.19 14.57
CA ARG A 111 -1.58 -13.34 15.49
C ARG A 111 -2.80 -14.23 15.21
N PHE A 112 -3.03 -14.52 13.92
CA PHE A 112 -4.23 -15.17 13.39
C PHE A 112 -5.54 -14.56 13.93
N GLY A 113 -5.57 -13.24 14.12
CA GLY A 113 -6.68 -12.48 14.69
C GLY A 113 -6.95 -12.81 16.16
N TYR A 114 -5.92 -12.82 17.02
CA TYR A 114 -5.98 -13.17 18.45
C TYR A 114 -6.27 -14.63 18.78
N LEU A 115 -5.85 -15.55 17.90
CA LEU A 115 -5.85 -17.00 18.14
C LEU A 115 -7.24 -17.62 18.38
N GLU A 116 -8.32 -16.89 18.13
CA GLU A 116 -9.67 -17.37 18.35
C GLU A 116 -10.02 -18.53 17.40
N LYS A 117 -10.73 -19.51 17.95
CA LYS A 117 -11.34 -20.61 17.20
C LYS A 117 -12.86 -20.47 17.24
N LYS A 118 -13.51 -20.61 16.08
CA LYS A 118 -14.95 -20.81 15.98
C LYS A 118 -15.19 -22.20 15.42
N ASN A 119 -15.91 -23.05 16.16
CA ASN A 119 -16.12 -24.45 15.79
C ASN A 119 -14.80 -25.19 15.46
N ASN A 120 -13.78 -25.01 16.31
CA ASN A 120 -12.42 -25.55 16.12
C ASN A 120 -11.70 -25.12 14.84
N ARG A 121 -12.13 -24.03 14.19
CA ARG A 121 -11.47 -23.47 13.01
C ARG A 121 -11.13 -22.00 13.22
N ASN A 122 -9.97 -21.59 12.71
CA ASN A 122 -9.60 -20.19 12.64
C ASN A 122 -9.92 -19.63 11.24
N PRO A 123 -10.66 -18.51 11.13
CA PRO A 123 -11.02 -17.92 9.85
C PRO A 123 -9.81 -17.53 8.98
N MET A 124 -8.72 -17.05 9.59
CA MET A 124 -7.50 -16.67 8.86
C MET A 124 -6.83 -17.91 8.25
N LEU A 125 -6.74 -19.02 8.99
CA LEU A 125 -6.25 -20.28 8.41
C LEU A 125 -7.13 -20.79 7.28
N THR A 126 -8.45 -20.68 7.43
CA THR A 126 -9.40 -21.07 6.38
C THR A 126 -9.18 -20.26 5.11
N TYR A 127 -8.94 -18.95 5.27
CA TYR A 127 -8.59 -18.07 4.16
C TYR A 127 -7.26 -18.46 3.50
N LEU A 128 -6.18 -18.62 4.27
CA LEU A 128 -4.87 -19.03 3.76
C LEU A 128 -4.92 -20.34 2.98
N LYS A 129 -5.70 -21.31 3.46
CA LYS A 129 -5.91 -22.58 2.76
C LYS A 129 -6.70 -22.40 1.46
N LYS A 130 -7.78 -21.61 1.50
CA LYS A 130 -8.63 -21.34 0.32
C LYS A 130 -7.85 -20.62 -0.79
N GLU A 131 -6.93 -19.73 -0.42
CA GLU A 131 -6.09 -19.04 -1.40
C GLU A 131 -5.15 -19.98 -2.14
N ASP A 132 -4.80 -21.15 -1.58
CA ASP A 132 -3.98 -22.18 -2.22
C ASP A 132 -2.73 -21.62 -2.93
N ALA A 133 -2.02 -20.72 -2.25
CA ALA A 133 -0.75 -20.21 -2.74
C ALA A 133 0.30 -21.33 -2.76
N ASP A 134 1.35 -21.17 -3.54
CA ASP A 134 2.49 -22.09 -3.48
C ASP A 134 3.46 -21.72 -2.37
N ILE A 135 3.50 -20.44 -2.01
CA ILE A 135 4.34 -19.88 -0.95
C ILE A 135 3.51 -18.89 -0.13
N LEU A 136 3.52 -19.06 1.19
CA LEU A 136 2.92 -18.17 2.17
C LEU A 136 4.01 -17.44 2.95
N CYS A 137 4.04 -16.11 2.86
CA CYS A 137 4.84 -15.21 3.69
C CYS A 137 3.93 -14.59 4.75
N MET A 138 4.07 -15.00 6.00
CA MET A 138 3.25 -14.47 7.09
C MET A 138 4.06 -13.52 7.99
N GLN A 139 3.44 -12.41 8.38
CA GLN A 139 3.92 -11.49 9.42
C GLN A 139 3.01 -11.57 10.64
N GLU A 140 3.53 -11.23 11.83
CA GLU A 140 2.82 -11.39 13.11
C GLU A 140 2.30 -12.83 13.33
N TYR A 141 3.07 -13.82 12.84
CA TYR A 141 2.81 -15.22 13.11
C TYR A 141 3.05 -15.53 14.59
N ASP A 142 1.98 -15.89 15.28
CA ASP A 142 2.01 -16.33 16.67
C ASP A 142 0.93 -17.40 16.89
N VAL A 143 1.18 -18.33 17.81
CA VAL A 143 0.30 -19.47 18.12
C VAL A 143 0.32 -19.75 19.62
N SER A 144 -0.76 -20.34 20.13
CA SER A 144 -0.87 -20.72 21.55
C SER A 144 -0.33 -22.12 21.82
N HIS A 145 0.05 -22.36 23.07
CA HIS A 145 0.26 -23.70 23.62
C HIS A 145 -1.01 -24.27 24.27
N ASP A 146 -2.01 -23.44 24.54
CA ASP A 146 -3.32 -23.85 25.07
C ASP A 146 -4.23 -24.30 23.93
N GLU A 147 -4.77 -25.52 24.03
CA GLU A 147 -5.63 -26.15 23.02
C GLU A 147 -6.96 -25.40 22.81
N ASN A 148 -7.40 -24.60 23.79
CA ASN A 148 -8.57 -23.72 23.65
C ASN A 148 -8.37 -22.63 22.57
N TYR A 149 -7.11 -22.31 22.25
CA TYR A 149 -6.71 -21.31 21.27
C TYR A 149 -5.99 -21.95 20.09
N LEU A 150 -5.77 -21.18 19.02
CA LEU A 150 -5.07 -21.67 17.83
C LEU A 150 -3.65 -22.12 18.16
N THR A 151 -3.38 -23.42 18.01
CA THR A 151 -2.07 -24.03 18.27
C THR A 151 -1.28 -24.27 16.99
N GLN A 152 0.02 -24.50 17.13
CA GLN A 152 0.87 -24.92 16.01
C GLN A 152 0.35 -26.19 15.31
N LYS A 153 -0.22 -27.15 16.07
CA LYS A 153 -0.80 -28.38 15.51
C LYS A 153 -2.01 -28.08 14.61
N ASP A 154 -2.84 -27.12 14.99
CA ASP A 154 -3.99 -26.70 14.19
C ASP A 154 -3.54 -26.08 12.87
N VAL A 155 -2.51 -25.21 12.91
CA VAL A 155 -1.92 -24.61 11.71
C VAL A 155 -1.37 -25.68 10.77
N GLU A 156 -0.59 -26.63 11.31
CA GLU A 156 0.02 -27.70 10.52
C GLU A 156 -1.00 -28.64 9.89
N LYS A 157 -2.08 -28.93 10.60
CA LYS A 157 -3.20 -29.72 10.07
C LYS A 157 -3.88 -29.01 8.91
N GLU A 158 -4.21 -27.73 9.09
CA GLU A 158 -4.96 -26.96 8.09
C GLU A 158 -4.12 -26.62 6.86
N LEU A 159 -2.82 -26.33 7.06
CA LEU A 159 -1.82 -26.03 6.03
C LEU A 159 -0.95 -27.24 5.67
N SER A 160 -1.51 -28.44 5.73
CA SER A 160 -0.80 -29.70 5.42
C SER A 160 -0.30 -29.80 3.97
N ALA A 161 -0.84 -28.99 3.06
CA ALA A 161 -0.35 -28.84 1.68
C ALA A 161 1.04 -28.20 1.58
N TYR A 162 1.56 -27.62 2.66
CA TYR A 162 2.85 -26.92 2.72
C TYR A 162 3.86 -27.72 3.56
N PRO A 163 4.52 -28.74 2.99
CA PRO A 163 5.43 -29.62 3.74
C PRO A 163 6.68 -28.90 4.26
N TYR A 164 7.07 -27.78 3.65
CA TYR A 164 8.26 -27.02 4.06
C TYR A 164 7.85 -25.75 4.79
N ARG A 165 8.35 -25.57 6.02
CA ARG A 165 8.11 -24.37 6.81
C ARG A 165 9.33 -23.91 7.60
N ARG A 166 9.41 -22.60 7.80
CA ARG A 166 10.38 -21.95 8.69
C ARG A 166 9.70 -20.78 9.39
N ILE A 167 9.72 -20.81 10.72
CA ILE A 167 9.29 -19.71 11.59
C ILE A 167 10.57 -19.05 12.10
N MET A 168 10.70 -17.77 11.84
CA MET A 168 11.88 -16.97 12.13
C MET A 168 11.61 -16.03 13.30
N GLN A 169 12.66 -15.33 13.75
CA GLN A 169 12.53 -14.25 14.73
C GLN A 169 11.52 -13.19 14.26
N ARG A 170 10.96 -12.46 15.22
CA ARG A 170 9.98 -11.38 14.96
C ARG A 170 8.74 -11.82 14.19
N GLN A 171 8.32 -13.06 14.45
CA GLN A 171 7.03 -13.58 14.00
C GLN A 171 6.89 -13.58 12.47
N LEU A 172 8.02 -13.76 11.76
CA LEU A 172 8.05 -13.96 10.32
C LEU A 172 8.00 -15.46 10.04
N ALA A 173 7.03 -15.91 9.27
CA ALA A 173 6.93 -17.31 8.87
C ALA A 173 6.88 -17.45 7.35
N CYS A 174 7.50 -18.52 6.85
CA CYS A 174 7.39 -18.97 5.48
C CYS A 174 6.88 -20.41 5.46
N TYR A 175 5.78 -20.65 4.76
CA TYR A 175 5.27 -21.99 4.44
C TYR A 175 5.29 -22.14 2.92
N SER A 176 5.74 -23.29 2.43
CA SER A 176 6.03 -23.48 1.01
C SER A 176 5.71 -24.92 0.57
N LYS A 177 5.15 -25.04 -0.63
CA LYS A 177 5.05 -26.32 -1.36
C LYS A 177 6.43 -26.77 -1.88
N TYR A 178 7.35 -25.83 -2.05
CA TYR A 178 8.73 -26.05 -2.51
C TYR A 178 9.73 -26.15 -1.35
N PRO A 179 10.82 -26.94 -1.48
CA PRO A 179 11.85 -27.05 -0.45
C PRO A 179 12.46 -25.71 -0.05
N ILE A 180 12.50 -25.43 1.25
CA ILE A 180 13.27 -24.32 1.83
C ILE A 180 14.68 -24.83 2.11
N LEU A 181 15.65 -24.41 1.29
CA LEU A 181 17.05 -24.82 1.38
C LEU A 181 17.76 -24.14 2.56
N SER A 182 17.52 -22.84 2.73
CA SER A 182 18.10 -22.05 3.82
C SER A 182 17.13 -20.95 4.25
N ALA A 183 17.31 -20.46 5.48
CA ALA A 183 16.59 -19.32 6.00
C ALA A 183 17.50 -18.50 6.93
N ARG A 184 17.52 -17.18 6.76
CA ARG A 184 18.28 -16.26 7.62
C ARG A 184 17.44 -15.04 7.95
N PHE A 185 17.52 -14.61 9.20
CA PHE A 185 17.00 -13.31 9.59
C PHE A 185 17.97 -12.21 9.12
N LEU A 186 17.45 -11.09 8.64
CA LEU A 186 18.26 -9.94 8.23
C LEU A 186 18.31 -8.95 9.38
N ASP A 187 19.52 -8.61 9.82
CA ASP A 187 19.71 -7.70 10.95
C ASP A 187 19.07 -6.34 10.68
N CYS A 188 18.11 -5.98 11.54
CA CYS A 188 17.35 -4.75 11.48
C CYS A 188 17.47 -4.00 12.81
N LYS A 189 17.61 -2.67 12.78
CA LYS A 189 17.67 -1.83 13.99
C LYS A 189 16.37 -1.79 14.81
N SER A 190 15.25 -2.20 14.23
CA SER A 190 13.97 -2.32 14.95
C SER A 190 14.10 -3.32 16.11
N ASN A 191 13.15 -3.38 17.04
CA ASN A 191 13.04 -4.47 18.03
C ASN A 191 11.90 -5.47 17.73
N TYR A 192 10.90 -5.07 16.93
CA TYR A 192 9.66 -5.83 16.72
C TYR A 192 9.45 -6.25 15.26
N ASN A 193 10.10 -5.57 14.33
CA ASN A 193 9.87 -5.67 12.89
C ASN A 193 11.17 -6.09 12.18
N GLY A 194 11.11 -6.73 11.02
CA GLY A 194 12.34 -7.13 10.36
C GLY A 194 12.10 -7.81 9.02
N ALA A 195 13.14 -8.40 8.48
CA ALA A 195 13.06 -9.16 7.26
C ALA A 195 13.72 -10.52 7.44
N ALA A 196 13.18 -11.53 6.78
CA ALA A 196 13.76 -12.87 6.71
C ALA A 196 13.92 -13.28 5.25
N LEU A 197 15.10 -13.78 4.92
CA LEU A 197 15.44 -14.31 3.62
C LEU A 197 15.30 -15.84 3.65
N PHE A 198 14.63 -16.39 2.65
CA PHE A 198 14.45 -17.81 2.41
C PHE A 198 14.97 -18.15 1.02
N GLU A 199 15.74 -19.22 0.90
CA GLU A 199 16.14 -19.78 -0.39
C GLU A 199 15.25 -20.98 -0.69
N LEU A 200 14.48 -20.89 -1.77
CA LEU A 200 13.50 -21.91 -2.18
C LEU A 200 13.96 -22.62 -3.45
N LYS A 201 13.92 -23.95 -3.47
CA LYS A 201 14.18 -24.72 -4.68
C LYS A 201 12.90 -24.86 -5.52
N ILE A 202 12.81 -24.16 -6.64
CA ILE A 202 11.65 -24.22 -7.55
C ILE A 202 12.12 -24.75 -8.91
N GLY A 203 11.65 -25.94 -9.27
CA GLY A 203 12.15 -26.63 -10.47
C GLY A 203 13.64 -26.97 -10.32
N GLN A 204 14.45 -26.47 -11.25
CA GLN A 204 15.92 -26.64 -11.24
C GLN A 204 16.67 -25.45 -10.63
N ASP A 205 15.97 -24.35 -10.31
CA ASP A 205 16.57 -23.11 -9.82
C ASP A 205 16.32 -22.88 -8.33
N THR A 206 17.11 -21.96 -7.77
CA THR A 206 16.95 -21.45 -6.41
C THR A 206 16.46 -20.00 -6.44
N ILE A 207 15.32 -19.74 -5.82
CA ILE A 207 14.73 -18.41 -5.69
C ILE A 207 15.01 -17.85 -4.30
N MET A 208 15.51 -16.61 -4.26
CA MET A 208 15.63 -15.84 -3.03
C MET A 208 14.32 -15.10 -2.77
N LEU A 209 13.70 -15.39 -1.63
CA LEU A 209 12.47 -14.76 -1.16
C LEU A 209 12.73 -13.98 0.11
N ILE A 210 12.34 -12.71 0.15
CA ILE A 210 12.49 -11.87 1.34
C ILE A 210 11.10 -11.52 1.87
N ASN A 211 10.77 -12.03 3.06
CA ASN A 211 9.57 -11.67 3.81
C ASN A 211 9.89 -10.48 4.71
N CYS A 212 9.31 -9.32 4.41
CA CYS A 212 9.52 -8.08 5.15
C CYS A 212 8.29 -7.71 5.99
N HIS A 213 8.52 -7.38 7.26
CA HIS A 213 7.59 -6.69 8.12
C HIS A 213 8.28 -5.39 8.60
N LEU A 214 7.94 -4.25 8.00
CA LEU A 214 8.57 -2.96 8.34
C LEU A 214 7.93 -2.34 9.59
N GLU A 215 8.64 -1.41 10.23
CA GLU A 215 8.14 -0.71 11.43
C GLU A 215 6.82 0.00 11.14
N SER A 216 5.85 -0.17 12.03
CA SER A 216 4.58 0.56 11.96
C SER A 216 4.78 2.05 12.26
N ASN A 217 3.82 2.90 11.89
CA ASN A 217 3.81 4.34 12.13
C ASN A 217 3.64 4.71 13.63
N LYS A 218 3.62 3.72 14.54
CA LYS A 218 3.51 3.87 16.01
C LYS A 218 2.32 4.69 16.51
N LEU A 219 1.29 4.87 15.67
CA LEU A 219 0.07 5.57 16.04
C LEU A 219 -0.60 4.85 17.23
N THR A 220 -0.81 5.60 18.30
CA THR A 220 -1.43 5.12 19.53
C THR A 220 -2.97 5.18 19.45
N LYS A 221 -3.66 4.56 20.42
CA LYS A 221 -5.13 4.67 20.51
C LYS A 221 -5.54 6.10 20.87
N GLU A 222 -4.69 6.78 21.63
CA GLU A 222 -4.83 8.17 22.00
C GLU A 222 -4.76 9.04 20.74
N ASP A 223 -3.76 8.82 19.87
CA ASP A 223 -3.64 9.53 18.58
C ASP A 223 -4.89 9.34 17.72
N LYS A 224 -5.40 8.09 17.64
CA LYS A 224 -6.63 7.78 16.91
C LYS A 224 -7.82 8.59 17.44
N THR A 225 -7.95 8.72 18.76
CA THR A 225 -9.04 9.48 19.41
C THR A 225 -8.93 10.97 19.07
N VAL A 226 -7.71 11.52 19.06
CA VAL A 226 -7.45 12.90 18.62
C VAL A 226 -7.89 13.08 17.17
N TYR A 227 -7.51 12.16 16.26
CA TYR A 227 -7.95 12.21 14.85
C TYR A 227 -9.47 12.13 14.69
N GLU A 228 -10.15 11.22 15.40
CA GLU A 228 -11.60 11.09 15.33
C GLU A 228 -12.31 12.36 15.81
N ASN A 229 -11.80 12.99 16.88
CA ASN A 229 -12.34 14.24 17.40
C ASN A 229 -12.12 15.41 16.43
N LEU A 230 -10.97 15.46 15.76
CA LEU A 230 -10.68 16.44 14.70
C LEU A 230 -11.63 16.31 13.51
N LEU A 231 -11.95 15.08 13.09
CA LEU A 231 -12.89 14.81 12.00
C LEU A 231 -14.34 15.17 12.38
N LYS A 232 -14.74 14.95 13.64
CA LYS A 232 -16.09 15.25 14.14
C LYS A 232 -16.32 16.73 14.42
N SER A 233 -15.27 17.48 14.76
CA SER A 233 -15.38 18.90 15.11
C SER A 233 -14.12 19.67 14.70
N PRO A 234 -13.98 19.99 13.40
CA PRO A 234 -12.83 20.70 12.86
C PRO A 234 -12.89 22.19 13.23
N GLN A 235 -12.68 22.51 14.51
CA GLN A 235 -12.44 23.88 14.96
C GLN A 235 -10.94 24.19 14.94
N THR A 236 -10.58 25.39 14.49
CA THR A 236 -9.21 25.82 14.18
C THR A 236 -8.22 25.65 15.35
N ASP A 237 -8.69 25.80 16.59
CA ASP A 237 -7.86 25.64 17.79
C ASP A 237 -7.60 24.18 18.18
N ASN A 238 -8.55 23.28 17.89
CA ASN A 238 -8.40 21.85 18.12
C ASN A 238 -7.40 21.24 17.12
N VAL A 239 -7.43 21.72 15.87
CA VAL A 239 -6.47 21.31 14.81
C VAL A 239 -5.05 21.68 15.21
N LYS A 240 -4.79 22.91 15.66
CA LYS A 240 -3.44 23.38 16.05
C LYS A 240 -2.84 22.62 17.23
N ARG A 241 -3.66 22.20 18.20
CA ARG A 241 -3.20 21.41 19.37
C ARG A 241 -2.94 19.95 19.02
N GLY A 242 -3.82 19.33 18.23
CA GLY A 242 -3.64 17.94 17.80
C GLY A 242 -2.40 17.73 16.94
N THR A 243 -2.08 18.65 16.02
CA THR A 243 -0.87 18.57 15.17
C THR A 243 0.45 18.81 15.90
N ARG A 244 0.43 19.34 17.14
CA ARG A 244 1.66 19.55 17.94
C ARG A 244 1.98 18.35 18.85
N GLN A 245 1.03 17.44 19.04
CA GLN A 245 1.17 16.26 19.90
C GLN A 245 1.49 15.00 19.10
N LEU A 246 1.38 15.08 17.77
CA LEU A 246 1.83 14.11 16.78
C LEU A 246 3.23 14.48 16.29
#